data_AF-A0A158N957-F1
#
_entry.id   AF-A0A158N957-F1
#
_cell.length_a   1.000
_cell.length_b   1.000
_cell.length_c   1.000
_cell.angle_alpha   90.00
_cell.angle_beta   90.00
_cell.angle_gamma   90.00
#
_symmetry.space_group_name_H-M   'P 1'
#
loop_
_entity.id
_entity.type
_entity.pdbx_description
1 polymer ?
#
loop_
_entity_poly.entity_id
_entity_poly.type
_entity_poly.pdbx_seq_one_letter_code
_entity_poly.pdbx_strand_id
1 'polypeptide(L)'
;MIKYRPQNIIDGIKNIWILKPGDDSLGRGIVLKNSLVDIIAKVNQAAKENVEYVVQKYIERPLLVHKTKIDIRQWFLITSTQPLVVWMFKDILIRFASKDYTLSDFHESIHLCNTTVQLKYRQLPRCNSDLPEQRHWNLQHFKNYLQSRDKKLAWEKIIRPGIKQNLIGALLASQDNMVNRKNSFQLYGADFVVADDFSVWLLEINTNPRLHPPSSEVTAKLYPEVIEDAMKIILDRRKNKKAPQGKFECIYKQRNPCCGVNILGQGTNLGIRGKGLFVTPKSSM
;
A
#
# COMPACT_ATOMS: atom_id res chain seq x y z
N MET A 1 17.04 -1.35 22.48
CA MET A 1 17.26 -0.59 21.22
C MET A 1 16.02 -0.58 20.31
N ILE A 2 15.37 -1.72 20.02
CA ILE A 2 14.16 -1.81 19.16
C ILE A 2 13.00 -0.91 19.62
N LYS A 3 12.76 -0.82 20.94
CA LYS A 3 11.72 0.05 21.53
C LYS A 3 11.81 1.52 21.07
N TYR A 4 13.01 2.02 20.82
CA TYR A 4 13.27 3.42 20.50
C TYR A 4 13.68 3.62 19.03
N ARG A 5 14.14 2.56 18.35
CA ARG A 5 14.51 2.57 16.93
C ARG A 5 13.93 1.34 16.22
N PRO A 6 12.64 1.36 15.85
CA PRO A 6 11.98 0.25 15.16
C PRO A 6 12.65 -0.11 13.82
N GLN A 7 13.24 0.88 13.15
CA GLN A 7 13.93 0.70 11.87
C GLN A 7 15.22 -0.12 11.96
N ASN A 8 15.77 -0.38 13.16
CA ASN A 8 16.98 -1.19 13.30
C ASN A 8 16.81 -2.62 12.74
N ILE A 9 15.58 -3.08 12.61
CA ILE A 9 15.25 -4.37 12.00
C ILE A 9 15.36 -4.32 10.47
N ILE A 10 15.16 -3.18 9.82
CA ILE A 10 15.25 -3.08 8.35
C ILE A 10 16.57 -2.48 7.85
N ASP A 11 17.31 -1.79 8.73
CA ASP A 11 18.45 -0.95 8.38
C ASP A 11 19.64 -1.73 7.78
N GLY A 12 19.82 -2.99 8.17
CA GLY A 12 21.00 -3.78 7.78
C GLY A 12 22.31 -3.12 8.22
N ILE A 13 23.40 -3.35 7.49
CA ILE A 13 24.74 -2.82 7.81
C ILE A 13 25.43 -2.16 6.62
N LYS A 14 24.80 -2.18 5.43
CA LYS A 14 25.42 -1.67 4.21
C LYS A 14 25.15 -0.19 3.99
N ASN A 15 24.36 0.45 4.86
CA ASN A 15 23.99 1.86 4.79
C ASN A 15 23.43 2.24 3.41
N ILE A 16 22.54 1.40 2.88
CA ILE A 16 21.97 1.60 1.54
C ILE A 16 20.79 2.58 1.62
N TRP A 17 20.76 3.51 0.68
CA TRP A 17 19.72 4.50 0.46
C TRP A 17 19.19 4.36 -0.96
N ILE A 18 17.88 4.53 -1.10
CA ILE A 18 17.18 4.55 -2.39
C ILE A 18 16.80 6.00 -2.70
N LEU A 19 17.24 6.48 -3.85
CA LEU A 19 16.95 7.81 -4.36
C LEU A 19 15.85 7.65 -5.39
N LYS A 20 14.72 8.33 -5.18
CA LYS A 20 13.55 8.31 -6.06
C LYS A 20 13.28 9.71 -6.60
N PRO A 21 13.14 9.92 -7.92
CA PRO A 21 12.74 11.22 -8.44
C PRO A 21 11.32 11.59 -7.98
N GLY A 22 11.04 12.88 -7.76
CA GLY A 22 9.78 13.36 -7.18
C GLY A 22 8.55 13.16 -8.07
N ASP A 23 8.68 13.43 -9.37
CA ASP A 23 7.54 13.47 -10.31
C ASP A 23 7.52 12.32 -11.34
N ASP A 24 8.40 11.32 -11.20
CA ASP A 24 8.40 10.16 -12.10
C ASP A 24 7.74 8.95 -11.45
N SER A 25 7.16 8.10 -12.29
CA SER A 25 6.50 6.87 -11.88
C SER A 25 7.13 5.68 -12.60
N LEU A 26 6.61 4.47 -12.33
CA LEU A 26 7.01 3.24 -13.01
C LEU A 26 8.45 2.77 -12.74
N GLY A 27 9.11 3.33 -11.71
CA GLY A 27 10.45 2.91 -11.28
C GLY A 27 11.61 3.49 -12.09
N ARG A 28 11.35 4.46 -12.97
CA ARG A 28 12.39 5.14 -13.75
C ARG A 28 13.21 6.08 -12.87
N GLY A 29 14.51 6.19 -13.16
CA GLY A 29 15.43 7.08 -12.45
C GLY A 29 15.76 6.67 -11.01
N ILE A 30 15.19 5.56 -10.50
CA ILE A 30 15.48 5.08 -9.16
C ILE A 30 16.90 4.50 -9.12
N VAL A 31 17.68 4.97 -8.15
CA VAL A 31 19.06 4.47 -7.94
C VAL A 31 19.28 4.12 -6.48
N LEU A 32 20.06 3.08 -6.23
CA LEU A 32 20.53 2.73 -4.89
C LEU A 32 21.99 3.14 -4.74
N LYS A 33 22.32 3.73 -3.59
CA LYS A 33 23.66 4.19 -3.23
C LYS A 33 23.94 3.88 -1.76
N ASN A 34 25.20 3.64 -1.43
CA ASN A 34 25.66 3.39 -0.04
C ASN A 34 26.75 4.35 0.42
N SER A 35 27.17 5.28 -0.45
CA SER A 35 28.14 6.33 -0.18
C SER A 35 27.44 7.68 -0.06
N LEU A 36 27.65 8.41 1.04
CA LEU A 36 27.10 9.76 1.21
C LEU A 36 27.61 10.71 0.13
N VAL A 37 28.88 10.58 -0.26
CA VAL A 37 29.50 11.40 -1.31
C VAL A 37 28.77 11.21 -2.64
N ASP A 38 28.49 9.96 -3.02
CA ASP A 38 27.75 9.63 -4.24
C ASP A 38 26.31 10.16 -4.21
N ILE A 39 25.66 10.07 -3.04
CA ILE A 39 24.28 10.55 -2.85
C ILE A 39 24.25 12.07 -3.08
N ILE A 40 25.13 12.81 -2.41
CA ILE A 40 25.22 14.27 -2.55
C ILE A 40 25.56 14.65 -3.99
N ALA A 41 26.51 13.96 -4.62
CA ALA A 41 26.86 14.22 -6.02
C ALA A 41 25.66 14.03 -6.96
N LYS A 42 24.88 12.94 -6.79
CA LYS A 42 23.68 12.68 -7.60
C LYS A 42 22.60 13.73 -7.38
N VAL A 43 22.34 14.13 -6.13
CA VAL A 43 21.35 15.16 -5.80
C VAL A 43 21.77 16.52 -6.35
N ASN A 44 23.04 16.90 -6.22
CA ASN A 44 23.56 18.16 -6.76
C ASN A 44 23.50 18.20 -8.30
N GLN A 45 23.74 17.07 -8.97
CA GLN A 45 23.56 16.98 -10.41
C GLN A 45 22.08 17.14 -10.77
N ALA A 46 21.19 16.42 -10.10
CA ALA A 46 19.74 16.48 -10.35
C ALA A 46 19.17 17.89 -10.13
N ALA A 47 19.66 18.62 -9.13
CA ALA A 47 19.28 20.01 -8.88
C ALA A 47 19.61 20.93 -10.06
N LYS A 48 20.73 20.71 -10.76
CA LYS A 48 21.08 21.46 -12.00
C LYS A 48 20.13 21.14 -13.16
N GLU A 49 19.53 19.95 -13.14
CA GLU A 49 18.55 19.48 -14.12
C GLU A 49 17.11 19.80 -13.68
N ASN A 50 16.90 20.55 -12.59
CA ASN A 50 15.60 20.83 -11.96
C ASN A 50 14.80 19.56 -11.61
N VAL A 51 15.49 18.47 -11.26
CA VAL A 51 14.87 17.21 -10.81
C VAL A 51 15.06 17.07 -9.30
N GLU A 52 13.96 16.97 -8.57
CA GLU A 52 13.98 16.71 -7.13
C GLU A 52 14.01 15.21 -6.83
N TYR A 53 14.68 14.84 -5.74
CA TYR A 53 14.78 13.45 -5.29
C TYR A 53 14.39 13.32 -3.82
N VAL A 54 13.67 12.25 -3.52
CA VAL A 54 13.52 11.74 -2.15
C VAL A 54 14.62 10.73 -1.88
N VAL A 55 15.45 11.01 -0.87
CA VAL A 55 16.45 10.07 -0.35
C VAL A 55 15.83 9.32 0.83
N GLN A 56 15.58 8.02 0.65
CA GLN A 56 14.90 7.18 1.64
C GLN A 56 15.82 6.03 2.06
N LYS A 57 15.82 5.66 3.35
CA LYS A 57 16.56 4.49 3.82
C LYS A 57 16.04 3.23 3.10
N TYR A 58 16.94 2.47 2.50
CA TYR A 58 16.59 1.22 1.85
C TYR A 58 16.36 0.11 2.88
N ILE A 59 15.30 -0.69 2.69
CA ILE A 59 15.02 -1.89 3.48
C ILE A 59 15.99 -3.00 3.02
N GLU A 60 17.04 -3.23 3.80
CA GLU A 60 18.11 -4.20 3.50
C GLU A 60 17.71 -5.65 3.85
N ARG A 61 16.70 -5.82 4.70
CA ARG A 61 16.19 -7.14 5.11
C ARG A 61 14.70 -7.32 4.78
N PRO A 62 14.32 -7.32 3.49
CA PRO A 62 12.96 -7.61 3.09
C PRO A 62 12.65 -9.11 3.29
N LEU A 63 11.38 -9.44 3.44
CA LEU A 63 10.90 -10.81 3.27
C LEU A 63 11.23 -11.25 1.83
N LEU A 64 11.96 -12.36 1.72
CA LEU A 64 12.30 -12.96 0.44
C LEU A 64 11.42 -14.17 0.17
N VAL A 65 10.85 -14.21 -1.03
CA VAL A 65 10.07 -15.34 -1.52
C VAL A 65 10.89 -16.06 -2.57
N HIS A 66 11.29 -17.29 -2.29
CA HIS A 66 12.21 -18.07 -3.14
C HIS A 66 13.52 -17.30 -3.48
N LYS A 67 14.10 -16.65 -2.46
CA LYS A 67 15.29 -15.76 -2.54
C LYS A 67 15.08 -14.45 -3.31
N THR A 68 13.86 -14.15 -3.73
CA THR A 68 13.56 -12.97 -4.55
C THR A 68 12.81 -11.93 -3.75
N LYS A 69 13.14 -10.66 -3.98
CA LYS A 69 12.43 -9.53 -3.37
C LYS A 69 11.00 -9.43 -3.93
N ILE A 70 10.06 -9.13 -3.04
CA ILE A 70 8.68 -8.82 -3.40
C ILE A 70 8.24 -7.46 -2.86
N ASP A 71 7.23 -6.89 -3.50
CA ASP A 71 6.38 -5.87 -2.89
C ASP A 71 4.89 -6.28 -2.99
N ILE A 72 4.06 -5.58 -2.22
CA ILE A 72 2.62 -5.79 -2.18
C ILE A 72 1.94 -4.51 -2.66
N ARG A 73 1.19 -4.63 -3.76
CA ARG A 73 0.19 -3.66 -4.21
C ARG A 73 -1.13 -3.95 -3.53
N GLN A 74 -1.58 -3.01 -2.69
CA GLN A 74 -2.88 -3.02 -2.04
C GLN A 74 -3.78 -1.93 -2.63
N TRP A 75 -4.96 -2.30 -3.12
CA TRP A 75 -5.97 -1.32 -3.55
C TRP A 75 -6.85 -0.86 -2.39
N PHE A 76 -7.15 0.43 -2.39
CA PHE A 76 -8.10 1.02 -1.45
C PHE A 76 -8.87 2.17 -2.11
N LEU A 77 -10.08 2.42 -1.63
CA LEU A 77 -11.04 3.38 -2.17
C LEU A 77 -11.43 4.37 -1.09
N ILE A 78 -11.30 5.67 -1.38
CA ILE A 78 -11.83 6.73 -0.54
C ILE A 78 -13.16 7.18 -1.14
N THR A 79 -14.21 7.15 -0.32
CA THR A 79 -15.59 7.53 -0.74
C THR A 79 -16.06 8.84 -0.13
N SER A 80 -15.36 9.33 0.89
CA SER A 80 -15.57 10.63 1.51
C SER A 80 -14.30 11.01 2.25
N THR A 81 -13.90 12.28 2.18
CA THR A 81 -12.73 12.83 2.88
C THR A 81 -13.12 13.48 4.21
N GLN A 82 -14.37 13.94 4.33
CA GLN A 82 -14.93 14.54 5.54
C GLN A 82 -16.42 14.18 5.68
N PRO A 83 -16.78 13.25 6.59
CA PRO A 83 -15.90 12.40 7.39
C PRO A 83 -15.11 11.41 6.53
N LEU A 84 -13.86 11.11 6.88
CA LEU A 84 -13.03 10.16 6.13
C LEU A 84 -13.64 8.74 6.14
N VAL A 85 -13.86 8.18 4.95
CA VAL A 85 -14.35 6.81 4.76
C VAL A 85 -13.46 6.05 3.77
N VAL A 86 -12.80 5.02 4.29
CA VAL A 86 -11.79 4.21 3.58
C VAL A 86 -12.24 2.76 3.47
N TRP A 87 -12.17 2.24 2.26
CA TRP A 87 -12.44 0.85 1.92
C TRP A 87 -11.16 0.20 1.40
N MET A 88 -10.84 -1.00 1.87
CA MET A 88 -9.68 -1.76 1.42
C MET A 88 -10.15 -2.97 0.63
N PHE A 89 -9.52 -3.24 -0.51
CA PHE A 89 -9.80 -4.46 -1.27
C PHE A 89 -9.22 -5.67 -0.55
N LYS A 90 -9.96 -6.77 -0.43
CA LYS A 90 -9.52 -7.95 0.35
C LYS A 90 -8.35 -8.71 -0.26
N ASP A 91 -8.22 -8.66 -1.59
CA ASP A 91 -7.10 -9.29 -2.31
C ASP A 91 -5.94 -8.30 -2.51
N ILE A 92 -4.78 -8.83 -2.87
CA ILE A 92 -3.56 -8.06 -3.14
C ILE A 92 -2.91 -8.54 -4.44
N LEU A 93 -2.05 -7.70 -5.00
CA LEU A 93 -1.10 -8.12 -6.03
C LEU A 93 0.30 -8.12 -5.43
N ILE A 94 0.95 -9.28 -5.38
CA ILE A 94 2.37 -9.39 -5.09
C ILE A 94 3.14 -9.29 -6.40
N ARG A 95 4.17 -8.45 -6.43
CA ARG A 95 5.07 -8.32 -7.58
C ARG A 95 6.47 -8.75 -7.20
N PHE A 96 7.05 -9.61 -8.03
CA PHE A 96 8.39 -10.13 -7.83
C PHE A 96 9.41 -9.32 -8.61
N ALA A 97 10.59 -9.13 -8.03
CA ALA A 97 11.80 -8.86 -8.80
C ALA A 97 12.15 -10.06 -9.72
N SER A 98 13.05 -9.88 -10.68
CA SER A 98 13.39 -10.93 -11.66
C SER A 98 14.60 -11.76 -11.28
N LYS A 99 15.50 -11.23 -10.43
CA LYS A 99 16.73 -11.89 -9.97
C LYS A 99 16.71 -12.13 -8.46
N ASP A 100 17.54 -13.07 -8.03
CA ASP A 100 17.81 -13.36 -6.63
C ASP A 100 18.32 -12.10 -5.90
N TYR A 101 17.84 -11.91 -4.68
CA TYR A 101 18.19 -10.76 -3.87
C TYR A 101 19.62 -10.85 -3.36
N THR A 102 20.40 -9.81 -3.62
CA THR A 102 21.74 -9.60 -3.06
C THR A 102 21.94 -8.12 -2.76
N LEU A 103 22.81 -7.79 -1.82
CA LEU A 103 23.23 -6.41 -1.53
C LEU A 103 24.59 -6.07 -2.18
N SER A 104 25.14 -6.98 -2.98
CA SER A 104 26.41 -6.77 -3.70
C SER A 104 26.27 -6.11 -5.06
N ASP A 105 25.06 -6.14 -5.64
CA ASP A 105 24.74 -5.59 -6.96
C ASP A 105 23.42 -4.83 -6.87
N PHE A 106 23.43 -3.54 -7.19
CA PHE A 106 22.28 -2.64 -7.09
C PHE A 106 21.42 -2.58 -8.36
N HIS A 107 21.54 -3.55 -9.26
CA HIS A 107 20.78 -3.61 -10.50
C HIS A 107 19.24 -3.62 -10.26
N GLU A 108 18.49 -2.89 -11.10
CA GLU A 108 17.04 -2.69 -10.92
C GLU A 108 16.23 -3.99 -10.96
N SER A 109 16.71 -5.01 -11.68
CA SER A 109 16.09 -6.34 -11.74
C SER A 109 16.13 -7.14 -10.43
N ILE A 110 16.97 -6.73 -9.47
CA ILE A 110 17.12 -7.34 -8.13
C ILE A 110 16.26 -6.59 -7.11
N HIS A 111 16.27 -5.26 -7.18
CA HIS A 111 15.80 -4.41 -6.08
C HIS A 111 14.46 -3.72 -6.31
N LEU A 112 13.99 -3.60 -7.55
CA LEU A 112 12.70 -2.97 -7.88
C LEU A 112 11.69 -4.03 -8.26
N CYS A 113 10.47 -3.95 -7.75
CA CYS A 113 9.40 -4.94 -8.03
C CYS A 113 8.33 -4.39 -8.99
N ASN A 114 8.44 -3.12 -9.41
CA ASN A 114 7.50 -2.49 -10.33
C ASN A 114 7.39 -3.30 -11.63
N THR A 115 6.17 -3.66 -12.01
CA THR A 115 5.89 -4.48 -13.19
C THR A 115 6.51 -3.91 -14.46
N THR A 116 6.47 -2.59 -14.67
CA THR A 116 7.06 -1.95 -15.87
C THR A 116 8.58 -2.17 -15.96
N VAL A 117 9.29 -2.08 -14.84
CA VAL A 117 10.73 -2.37 -14.77
C VAL A 117 10.97 -3.86 -15.07
N GLN A 118 10.20 -4.72 -14.40
CA GLN A 118 10.41 -6.17 -14.46
C GLN A 118 10.00 -6.80 -15.80
N LEU A 119 9.15 -6.15 -16.61
CA LEU A 119 8.82 -6.61 -17.95
C LEU A 119 10.05 -6.70 -18.87
N LYS A 120 11.05 -5.83 -18.69
CA LYS A 120 12.32 -5.88 -19.44
C LYS A 120 13.11 -7.17 -19.23
N TYR A 121 12.92 -7.81 -18.07
CA TYR A 121 13.71 -8.95 -17.62
C TYR A 121 12.93 -10.26 -17.62
N ARG A 122 11.62 -10.22 -17.90
CA ARG A 122 10.73 -11.38 -17.80
C ARG A 122 11.03 -12.45 -18.85
N GLN A 123 11.57 -12.05 -20.01
CA GLN A 123 11.98 -12.97 -21.08
C GLN A 123 13.33 -13.65 -20.81
N LEU A 124 14.07 -13.22 -19.77
CA LEU A 124 15.31 -13.88 -19.40
C LEU A 124 15.03 -15.22 -18.70
N PRO A 125 15.93 -16.22 -18.84
CA PRO A 125 15.80 -17.48 -18.13
C PRO A 125 15.60 -17.24 -16.63
N ARG A 126 14.62 -17.95 -16.06
CA ARG A 126 14.37 -17.87 -14.62
C ARG A 126 15.57 -18.45 -13.88
N CYS A 127 16.20 -17.67 -13.00
CA CYS A 127 17.22 -18.18 -12.08
C CYS A 127 16.65 -19.23 -11.11
N ASN A 128 15.33 -19.21 -10.87
CA ASN A 128 14.65 -20.13 -9.97
C ASN A 128 13.30 -20.60 -10.56
N SER A 129 13.13 -21.92 -10.70
CA SER A 129 11.93 -22.57 -11.23
C SER A 129 10.70 -22.41 -10.34
N ASP A 130 10.89 -22.20 -9.03
CA ASP A 130 9.81 -22.03 -8.07
C ASP A 130 9.08 -20.69 -8.22
N LEU A 131 9.70 -19.71 -8.88
CA LEU A 131 9.10 -18.41 -9.08
C LEU A 131 8.01 -18.47 -10.16
N PRO A 132 6.87 -17.80 -9.94
CA PRO A 132 5.81 -17.74 -10.94
C PRO A 132 6.36 -17.12 -12.23
N GLU A 133 6.05 -17.72 -13.36
CA GLU A 133 6.54 -17.30 -14.68
C GLU A 133 6.21 -15.83 -14.98
N GLN A 134 4.97 -15.43 -14.65
CA GLN A 134 4.48 -14.07 -14.89
C GLN A 134 4.85 -13.08 -13.76
N ARG A 135 5.66 -13.51 -12.78
CA ARG A 135 6.19 -12.67 -11.66
C ARG A 135 5.13 -11.99 -10.80
N HIS A 136 3.92 -12.55 -10.76
CA HIS A 136 2.81 -12.03 -9.96
C HIS A 136 2.13 -13.13 -9.16
N TRP A 137 1.69 -12.78 -7.95
CA TRP A 137 0.83 -13.60 -7.11
C TRP A 137 -0.38 -12.80 -6.60
N ASN A 138 -1.49 -13.50 -6.34
CA ASN A 138 -2.60 -12.94 -5.57
C ASN A 138 -2.43 -13.31 -4.09
N LEU A 139 -3.38 -12.91 -3.25
CA LEU A 139 -3.36 -13.23 -1.83
C LEU A 139 -3.34 -14.74 -1.55
N GLN A 140 -4.08 -15.54 -2.33
CA GLN A 140 -4.17 -16.97 -2.08
C GLN A 140 -2.81 -17.67 -2.28
N HIS A 141 -2.10 -17.32 -3.37
CA HIS A 141 -0.75 -17.83 -3.59
C HIS A 141 0.19 -17.47 -2.43
N PHE A 142 0.11 -16.23 -1.94
CA PHE A 142 0.93 -15.79 -0.82
C PHE A 142 0.59 -16.50 0.50
N LYS A 143 -0.70 -16.72 0.80
CA LYS A 143 -1.13 -17.49 1.97
C LYS A 143 -0.63 -18.93 1.91
N ASN A 144 -0.67 -19.56 0.73
CA ASN A 144 -0.13 -20.90 0.53
C ASN A 144 1.39 -20.94 0.78
N TYR A 145 2.13 -19.94 0.29
CA TYR A 145 3.56 -19.81 0.55
C TYR A 145 3.87 -19.60 2.04
N LEU A 146 3.13 -18.74 2.74
CA LEU A 146 3.31 -18.56 4.18
C LEU A 146 2.99 -19.85 4.95
N GLN A 147 1.97 -20.60 4.51
CA GLN A 147 1.63 -21.88 5.11
C GLN A 147 2.74 -22.93 4.91
N SER A 148 3.36 -23.01 3.73
CA SER A 148 4.47 -23.94 3.48
C SER A 148 5.76 -23.60 4.25
N ARG A 149 5.81 -22.43 4.90
CA ARG A 149 6.89 -21.99 5.78
C ARG A 149 6.52 -22.01 7.27
N ASP A 150 5.40 -22.63 7.62
CA ASP A 150 4.85 -22.64 8.99
C ASP A 150 4.54 -21.24 9.55
N LYS A 151 4.27 -20.27 8.67
CA LYS A 151 3.91 -18.88 8.99
C LYS A 151 2.48 -18.53 8.57
N LYS A 152 1.57 -19.52 8.54
CA LYS A 152 0.16 -19.35 8.12
C LYS A 152 -0.56 -18.15 8.74
N LEU A 153 -0.25 -17.84 10.00
CA LEU A 153 -0.90 -16.75 10.74
C LEU A 153 -0.31 -15.37 10.46
N ALA A 154 0.84 -15.26 9.80
CA ALA A 154 1.53 -13.99 9.57
C ALA A 154 0.67 -12.99 8.79
N TRP A 155 -0.08 -13.45 7.78
CA TRP A 155 -0.96 -12.58 7.02
C TRP A 155 -2.06 -11.94 7.87
N GLU A 156 -2.84 -12.75 8.59
CA GLU A 156 -4.00 -12.25 9.34
C GLU A 156 -3.60 -11.52 10.63
N LYS A 157 -2.50 -11.94 11.28
CA LYS A 157 -2.08 -11.38 12.58
C LYS A 157 -1.14 -10.18 12.46
N ILE A 158 -0.36 -10.08 11.39
CA ILE A 158 0.72 -9.08 11.30
C ILE A 158 0.56 -8.24 10.02
N ILE A 159 0.60 -8.88 8.85
CA ILE A 159 0.75 -8.15 7.57
C ILE A 159 -0.50 -7.34 7.25
N ARG A 160 -1.69 -7.96 7.25
CA ARG A 160 -2.95 -7.27 6.94
C ARG A 160 -3.29 -6.17 7.95
N PRO A 161 -3.16 -6.38 9.29
CA PRO A 161 -3.27 -5.29 10.26
C PRO A 161 -2.26 -4.16 10.03
N GLY A 162 -0.99 -4.49 9.72
CA GLY A 162 0.05 -3.51 9.41
C GLY A 162 -0.26 -2.66 8.18
N ILE A 163 -0.76 -3.26 7.10
CA ILE A 163 -1.24 -2.55 5.91
C ILE A 163 -2.36 -1.57 6.29
N LYS A 164 -3.38 -2.03 7.04
CA LYS A 164 -4.49 -1.18 7.47
C LYS A 164 -4.01 0.01 8.30
N GLN A 165 -3.12 -0.24 9.27
CA GLN A 165 -2.60 0.80 10.15
C GLN A 165 -1.81 1.85 9.37
N ASN A 166 -0.93 1.43 8.46
CA ASN A 166 -0.17 2.35 7.59
C ASN A 166 -1.09 3.18 6.70
N LEU A 167 -2.10 2.56 6.06
CA LEU A 167 -3.07 3.28 5.23
C LEU A 167 -3.85 4.34 6.04
N ILE A 168 -4.42 3.93 7.18
CA ILE A 168 -5.20 4.84 8.02
C ILE A 168 -4.33 5.98 8.55
N GLY A 169 -3.12 5.68 9.02
CA GLY A 169 -2.18 6.67 9.51
C GLY A 169 -1.79 7.70 8.44
N ALA A 170 -1.44 7.25 7.24
CA ALA A 170 -1.11 8.14 6.13
C ALA A 170 -2.30 9.03 5.73
N LEU A 171 -3.50 8.45 5.63
CA LEU A 171 -4.69 9.19 5.23
C LEU A 171 -5.13 10.22 6.28
N LEU A 172 -5.04 9.90 7.57
CA LEU A 172 -5.34 10.84 8.63
C LEU A 172 -4.33 11.99 8.67
N ALA A 173 -3.04 11.70 8.50
CA ALA A 173 -1.98 12.71 8.46
C ALA A 173 -2.14 13.69 7.28
N SER A 174 -2.76 13.26 6.17
CA SER A 174 -2.99 14.09 4.99
C SER A 174 -4.42 14.66 4.91
N GLN A 175 -5.31 14.32 5.84
CA GLN A 175 -6.75 14.57 5.69
C GLN A 175 -7.09 16.07 5.56
N ASP A 176 -6.38 16.94 6.28
CA ASP A 176 -6.61 18.39 6.27
C ASP A 176 -6.31 19.02 4.90
N ASN A 177 -5.44 18.39 4.12
CA ASN A 177 -5.08 18.83 2.76
C ASN A 177 -5.95 18.16 1.68
N MET A 178 -6.86 17.25 2.05
CA MET A 178 -7.73 16.59 1.08
C MET A 178 -8.91 17.49 0.71
N VAL A 179 -9.07 17.71 -0.60
CA VAL A 179 -10.20 18.48 -1.12
C VAL A 179 -11.52 17.75 -0.80
N ASN A 180 -12.42 18.42 -0.10
CA ASN A 180 -13.75 17.90 0.17
C ASN A 180 -14.70 18.20 -1.01
N ARG A 181 -14.88 17.22 -1.89
CA ARG A 181 -15.78 17.31 -3.04
C ARG A 181 -16.88 16.26 -2.95
N LYS A 182 -18.14 16.73 -2.91
CA LYS A 182 -19.32 15.84 -2.94
C LYS A 182 -19.33 15.02 -4.23
N ASN A 183 -19.81 13.78 -4.13
CA ASN A 183 -19.89 12.84 -5.25
C ASN A 183 -18.55 12.53 -5.92
N SER A 184 -17.43 12.76 -5.22
CA SER A 184 -16.11 12.33 -5.65
C SER A 184 -15.67 11.11 -4.86
N PHE A 185 -14.93 10.25 -5.53
CA PHE A 185 -14.24 9.11 -4.96
C PHE A 185 -12.90 8.97 -5.67
N GLN A 186 -11.96 8.28 -5.04
CA GLN A 186 -10.69 7.96 -5.69
C GLN A 186 -10.26 6.56 -5.29
N LEU A 187 -9.95 5.75 -6.29
CA LEU A 187 -9.32 4.46 -6.14
C LEU A 187 -7.80 4.65 -6.20
N TYR A 188 -7.10 4.14 -5.20
CA TYR A 188 -5.66 4.24 -5.05
C TYR A 188 -5.01 2.86 -5.04
N GLY A 189 -3.70 2.83 -5.27
CA GLY A 189 -2.85 1.66 -5.05
C GLY A 189 -1.69 2.02 -4.14
N ALA A 190 -1.63 1.43 -2.96
CA ALA A 190 -0.50 1.57 -2.05
C ALA A 190 0.48 0.43 -2.23
N ASP A 191 1.77 0.76 -2.26
CA ASP A 191 2.86 -0.20 -2.38
C ASP A 191 3.53 -0.39 -1.03
N PHE A 192 3.68 -1.64 -0.62
CA PHE A 192 4.26 -2.03 0.65
C PHE A 192 5.41 -3.00 0.45
N VAL A 193 6.40 -2.92 1.33
CA VAL A 193 7.37 -4.01 1.53
C VAL A 193 7.12 -4.63 2.90
N VAL A 194 7.24 -5.96 2.94
CA VAL A 194 7.25 -6.74 4.17
C VAL A 194 8.71 -7.03 4.51
N ALA A 195 9.13 -6.77 5.74
CA ALA A 195 10.46 -7.11 6.23
C ALA A 195 10.56 -8.58 6.65
N ASP A 196 11.77 -9.06 6.93
CA ASP A 196 12.05 -10.44 7.37
C ASP A 196 11.27 -10.87 8.63
N ASP A 197 10.98 -9.93 9.53
CA ASP A 197 10.17 -10.09 10.74
C ASP A 197 8.65 -9.96 10.52
N PHE A 198 8.21 -9.83 9.26
CA PHE A 198 6.85 -9.55 8.82
C PHE A 198 6.31 -8.14 9.12
N SER A 199 7.15 -7.22 9.62
CA SER A 199 6.74 -5.81 9.72
C SER A 199 6.47 -5.21 8.34
N VAL A 200 5.49 -4.32 8.27
CA VAL A 200 4.99 -3.76 7.01
C VAL A 200 5.35 -2.28 6.89
N TRP A 201 5.96 -1.92 5.76
CA TRP A 201 6.44 -0.58 5.49
C TRP A 201 5.77 -0.04 4.22
N LEU A 202 5.06 1.09 4.35
CA LEU A 202 4.52 1.82 3.21
C LEU A 202 5.65 2.45 2.40
N LEU A 203 5.68 2.19 1.09
CA LEU A 203 6.65 2.77 0.17
C LEU A 203 6.12 4.02 -0.52
N GLU A 204 4.90 3.92 -1.07
CA GLU A 204 4.24 5.00 -1.82
C GLU A 204 2.73 4.74 -1.94
N ILE A 205 1.97 5.79 -2.25
CA ILE A 205 0.54 5.73 -2.58
C ILE A 205 0.36 6.32 -3.97
N ASN A 206 -0.15 5.51 -4.89
CA ASN A 206 -0.40 5.88 -6.28
C ASN A 206 -1.87 6.30 -6.47
N THR A 207 -2.08 7.51 -7.00
CA THR A 207 -3.42 8.01 -7.40
C THR A 207 -3.95 7.28 -8.63
N ASN A 208 -3.07 6.85 -9.53
CA ASN A 208 -3.39 5.97 -10.65
C ASN A 208 -2.76 4.58 -10.42
N PRO A 209 -3.52 3.60 -9.88
CA PRO A 209 -2.97 2.28 -9.58
C PRO A 209 -2.64 1.42 -10.82
N ARG A 210 -2.85 1.92 -12.05
CA ARG A 210 -2.72 1.21 -13.34
C ARG A 210 -3.42 -0.15 -13.34
N LEU A 211 -4.68 -0.17 -13.76
CA LEU A 211 -5.51 -1.37 -13.85
C LEU A 211 -5.70 -1.87 -15.30
N HIS A 212 -4.91 -1.36 -16.26
CA HIS A 212 -4.92 -1.81 -17.65
C HIS A 212 -3.61 -1.41 -18.38
N PRO A 213 -3.16 -2.16 -19.40
CA PRO A 213 -3.53 -3.55 -19.69
C PRO A 213 -3.03 -4.52 -18.61
N PRO A 214 -3.64 -5.71 -18.46
CA PRO A 214 -3.08 -6.76 -17.63
C PRO A 214 -1.74 -7.24 -18.20
N SER A 215 -0.87 -7.74 -17.33
CA SER A 215 0.46 -8.27 -17.71
C SER A 215 0.68 -9.70 -17.21
N SER A 216 -0.37 -10.34 -16.71
CA SER A 216 -0.39 -11.69 -16.16
C SER A 216 -1.84 -12.14 -15.99
N GLU A 217 -2.08 -13.43 -15.88
CA GLU A 217 -3.38 -14.02 -15.51
C GLU A 217 -3.90 -13.50 -14.18
N VAL A 218 -2.99 -13.33 -13.21
CA VAL A 218 -3.32 -12.74 -11.89
C VAL A 218 -3.91 -11.34 -12.08
N THR A 219 -3.24 -10.47 -12.84
CA THR A 219 -3.74 -9.11 -13.10
C THR A 219 -4.97 -9.09 -14.02
N ALA A 220 -5.08 -10.03 -14.96
CA ALA A 220 -6.24 -10.15 -15.85
C ALA A 220 -7.51 -10.49 -15.07
N LYS A 221 -7.37 -11.22 -13.94
CA LYS A 221 -8.46 -11.49 -13.01
C LYS A 221 -8.70 -10.35 -12.02
N LEU A 222 -7.65 -9.86 -11.36
CA LEU A 222 -7.79 -8.89 -10.27
C LEU A 222 -8.28 -7.51 -10.76
N TYR A 223 -7.82 -7.04 -11.92
CA TYR A 223 -8.12 -5.67 -12.35
C TYR A 223 -9.62 -5.45 -12.63
N PRO A 224 -10.32 -6.31 -13.40
CA PRO A 224 -11.77 -6.18 -13.57
C PRO A 224 -12.52 -6.29 -12.25
N GLU A 225 -12.15 -7.24 -11.37
CA GLU A 225 -12.79 -7.41 -10.06
C GLU A 225 -12.69 -6.15 -9.18
N VAL A 226 -11.52 -5.52 -9.13
CA VAL A 226 -11.29 -4.27 -8.38
C VAL A 226 -12.17 -3.14 -8.93
N ILE A 227 -12.25 -3.00 -10.25
CA ILE A 227 -13.05 -1.94 -10.91
C ILE A 227 -14.54 -2.16 -10.65
N GLU A 228 -15.03 -3.38 -10.89
CA GLU A 228 -16.44 -3.74 -10.73
C GLU A 228 -16.89 -3.57 -9.28
N ASP A 229 -16.11 -4.10 -8.32
CA ASP A 229 -16.46 -4.01 -6.91
C ASP A 229 -16.36 -2.58 -6.38
N ALA A 230 -15.47 -1.74 -6.94
CA ALA A 230 -15.47 -0.31 -6.62
C ALA A 230 -16.78 0.34 -7.06
N MET A 231 -17.30 0.01 -8.25
CA MET A 231 -18.59 0.53 -8.71
C MET A 231 -19.76 0.09 -7.83
N LYS A 232 -19.74 -1.14 -7.28
CA LYS A 232 -20.74 -1.59 -6.29
C LYS A 232 -20.76 -0.72 -5.04
N ILE A 233 -19.59 -0.27 -4.56
CA ILE A 233 -19.50 0.67 -3.44
C ILE A 233 -20.06 2.04 -3.81
N ILE A 234 -19.70 2.57 -4.98
CA ILE A 234 -20.05 3.95 -5.37
C ILE A 234 -21.50 4.10 -5.81
N LEU A 235 -22.03 3.13 -6.56
CA LEU A 235 -23.34 3.20 -7.19
C LEU A 235 -24.40 2.45 -6.38
N ASP A 236 -24.19 1.16 -6.13
CA ASP A 236 -25.23 0.31 -5.55
C ASP A 236 -25.44 0.63 -4.08
N ARG A 237 -24.36 0.78 -3.31
CA ARG A 237 -24.45 1.12 -1.88
C ARG A 237 -24.93 2.53 -1.61
N ARG A 238 -24.83 3.42 -2.60
CA ARG A 238 -25.44 4.76 -2.55
C ARG A 238 -26.96 4.67 -2.58
N LYS A 239 -27.53 3.74 -3.37
CA LYS A 239 -28.97 3.48 -3.44
C LYS A 239 -29.46 2.62 -2.29
N ASN A 240 -28.73 1.55 -1.96
CA ASN A 240 -29.10 0.58 -0.93
C ASN A 240 -27.89 0.23 -0.05
N LYS A 241 -27.87 0.69 1.20
CA LYS A 241 -26.78 0.42 2.16
C LYS A 241 -26.56 -1.07 2.48
N LYS A 242 -27.50 -1.96 2.14
CA LYS A 242 -27.38 -3.41 2.28
C LYS A 242 -26.89 -4.11 1.00
N ALA A 243 -26.72 -3.38 -0.10
CA ALA A 243 -26.22 -3.94 -1.35
C ALA A 243 -24.83 -4.58 -1.16
N PRO A 244 -24.49 -5.60 -1.98
CA PRO A 244 -23.18 -6.24 -1.94
C PRO A 244 -22.06 -5.22 -2.07
N GLN A 245 -20.96 -5.46 -1.35
CA GLN A 245 -19.77 -4.61 -1.38
C GLN A 245 -18.60 -5.26 -2.13
N GLY A 246 -18.86 -6.41 -2.77
CA GLY A 246 -17.83 -7.23 -3.40
C GLY A 246 -16.72 -7.62 -2.42
N LYS A 247 -15.48 -7.59 -2.90
CA LYS A 247 -14.27 -7.83 -2.12
C LYS A 247 -13.78 -6.58 -1.37
N PHE A 248 -14.43 -5.43 -1.45
CA PHE A 248 -14.08 -4.30 -0.59
C PHE A 248 -14.58 -4.52 0.86
N GLU A 249 -13.82 -4.02 1.83
CA GLU A 249 -14.21 -3.93 3.23
C GLU A 249 -13.97 -2.52 3.77
N CYS A 250 -14.92 -1.96 4.53
CA CYS A 250 -14.70 -0.68 5.17
C CYS A 250 -13.71 -0.87 6.33
N ILE A 251 -12.52 -0.26 6.22
CA ILE A 251 -11.47 -0.37 7.23
C ILE A 251 -11.44 0.84 8.16
N TYR A 252 -12.00 1.97 7.72
CA TYR A 252 -12.07 3.18 8.52
C TYR A 252 -13.29 4.01 8.13
N LYS A 253 -14.02 4.47 9.15
CA LYS A 253 -15.12 5.42 9.01
C LYS A 253 -15.05 6.39 10.17
N GLN A 254 -14.61 7.60 9.89
CA GLN A 254 -14.53 8.66 10.86
C GLN A 254 -15.94 9.00 11.38
N ARG A 255 -16.08 9.06 12.71
CA ARG A 255 -17.38 9.35 13.35
C ARG A 255 -17.66 10.84 13.43
N ASN A 256 -16.63 11.64 13.73
CA ASN A 256 -16.70 13.08 13.81
C ASN A 256 -15.71 13.65 12.78
N PRO A 257 -16.14 14.45 11.79
CA PRO A 257 -15.23 15.11 10.86
C PRO A 257 -14.15 15.88 11.62
N CYS A 258 -12.91 15.90 11.12
CA CYS A 258 -11.92 16.84 11.63
C CYS A 258 -12.46 18.26 11.42
N CYS A 259 -12.79 18.93 12.52
CA CYS A 259 -12.92 20.38 12.52
C CYS A 259 -11.50 20.91 12.33
N GLY A 260 -11.22 21.60 11.22
CA GLY A 260 -9.94 22.26 11.05
C GLY A 260 -9.62 23.13 12.27
N VAL A 261 -8.33 23.34 12.52
CA VAL A 261 -7.79 24.13 13.64
C VAL A 261 -8.39 25.56 13.72
N ASN A 262 -9.06 26.02 12.66
CA ASN A 262 -9.73 27.32 12.58
C ASN A 262 -11.25 27.32 12.89
N ILE A 263 -11.79 26.31 13.58
CA ILE A 263 -13.16 26.36 14.12
C ILE A 263 -13.14 26.55 15.64
N LEU A 264 -12.35 27.51 16.13
CA LEU A 264 -12.61 28.15 17.41
C LEU A 264 -13.72 29.18 17.19
N GLY A 265 -14.98 28.79 17.43
CA GLY A 265 -16.10 29.74 17.50
C GLY A 265 -17.38 29.40 16.72
N GLN A 266 -17.46 28.29 15.99
CA GLN A 266 -18.75 27.81 15.47
C GLN A 266 -19.09 26.47 16.11
N GLY A 267 -20.21 26.45 16.83
CA GLY A 267 -20.62 25.42 17.78
C GLY A 267 -20.35 24.00 17.29
N THR A 268 -19.49 23.29 18.02
CA THR A 268 -19.42 21.84 17.96
C THR A 268 -20.80 21.30 18.32
N ASN A 269 -21.47 20.62 17.39
CA ASN A 269 -22.69 19.86 17.68
C ASN A 269 -22.36 18.81 18.76
N LEU A 270 -22.60 19.17 20.03
CA LEU A 270 -22.57 18.27 21.17
C LEU A 270 -23.72 17.28 21.01
N GLY A 271 -23.40 16.06 20.57
CA GLY A 271 -24.34 14.95 20.55
C GLY A 271 -24.21 14.14 21.84
N ILE A 272 -25.20 14.25 22.73
CA ILE A 272 -25.34 13.34 23.88
C ILE A 272 -25.89 12.00 23.35
N ARG A 273 -25.27 10.88 23.78
CA ARG A 273 -25.81 9.53 23.56
C ARG A 273 -25.91 8.79 24.88
N GLY A 274 -27.15 8.52 25.31
CA GLY A 274 -27.47 7.61 26.41
C GLY A 274 -27.96 6.26 25.88
N LYS A 275 -27.85 5.23 26.72
CA LYS A 275 -28.52 3.94 26.53
C LYS A 275 -29.78 3.96 27.40
N GLY A 276 -30.96 3.79 26.82
CA GLY A 276 -32.21 3.67 27.59
C GLY A 276 -32.11 2.46 28.52
N LEU A 277 -32.19 2.69 29.82
CA LEU A 277 -32.15 1.65 30.85
C LEU A 277 -33.52 1.00 31.06
N PHE A 278 -34.58 1.68 30.64
CA PHE A 278 -35.97 1.22 30.81
C PHE A 278 -36.62 1.04 29.43
N VAL A 279 -37.21 -0.13 29.22
CA VAL A 279 -37.99 -0.44 28.02
C VAL A 279 -39.44 -0.08 28.33
N THR A 280 -39.96 0.97 27.69
CA THR A 280 -41.41 1.25 27.73
C THR A 280 -42.15 0.16 26.93
N PRO A 281 -43.19 -0.48 27.49
CA PRO A 281 -43.99 -1.45 26.77
C PRO A 281 -44.64 -0.78 25.55
N LYS A 282 -44.60 -1.44 24.39
CA LYS A 282 -45.33 -0.97 23.22
C LYS A 282 -46.82 -1.09 23.49
N SER A 283 -47.53 0.04 23.48
CA SER A 283 -48.98 0.06 23.41
C SER A 283 -49.42 -0.57 22.08
N SER A 284 -50.21 -1.64 22.17
CA SER A 284 -50.87 -2.26 21.04
C SER A 284 -52.01 -1.38 20.54
N MET A 285 -51.87 -0.85 19.33
CA MET A 285 -52.99 -0.55 18.42
C MET A 285 -52.68 -1.22 17.09
#